data_AF-A0A921ME11-F1
#
_entry.id   AF-A0A921ME11-F1
#
_cell.length_a   1.000
_cell.length_b   1.000
_cell.length_c   1.000
_cell.angle_alpha   90.00
_cell.angle_beta   90.00
_cell.angle_gamma   90.00
#
_symmetry.space_group_name_H-M   'P 1'
#
loop_
_entity.id
_entity.type
_entity.pdbx_description
1 polymer ?
#
loop_
_entity_poly.entity_id
_entity_poly.type
_entity_poly.pdbx_seq_one_letter_code
_entity_poly.pdbx_strand_id
1 'polypeptide(L)' 'MTTAAARAFPNIALVKYWGKRHEDLILPVAGSLSLTLDAFATTT' A
#
# COMPACT_ATOMS: atom_id res chain seq x y z
N MET A 1 28.57 11.72 -3.20
CA MET A 1 27.40 10.84 -3.32
C MET A 1 26.30 11.42 -2.46
N THR A 2 25.17 11.81 -3.04
CA THR A 2 23.99 12.20 -2.27
C THR A 2 23.25 10.94 -1.85
N THR A 3 23.06 10.76 -0.54
CA THR A 3 22.22 9.69 0.00
C THR A 3 20.79 10.20 0.12
N ALA A 4 19.83 9.31 -0.12
CA ALA A 4 18.41 9.56 0.13
C ALA A 4 17.91 8.48 1.08
N ALA A 5 17.03 8.86 2.00
CA ALA A 5 16.36 7.94 2.89
C ALA A 5 14.88 8.32 2.99
N ALA A 6 14.01 7.32 3.05
CA ALA A 6 12.58 7.49 3.22
C ALA A 6 12.03 6.52 4.28
N ARG A 7 10.95 6.94 4.94
CA ARG A 7 10.22 6.13 5.92
C ARG A 7 8.76 6.01 5.53
N ALA A 8 8.24 4.79 5.48
CA ALA A 8 6.86 4.50 5.13
C ALA A 8 6.19 3.61 6.20
N PHE A 9 4.86 3.66 6.27
CA PHE A 9 4.06 2.94 7.26
C PHE A 9 3.09 1.96 6.59
N PRO A 10 2.84 0.78 7.18
CA PRO A 10 1.89 -0.18 6.64
C PRO A 10 0.45 0.31 6.84
N ASN A 11 -0.47 -0.31 6.09
CA ASN A 11 -1.91 -0.06 6.21
C ASN A 11 -2.70 -1.37 6.37
N ILE A 12 -3.88 -1.28 6.98
CA ILE A 12 -4.83 -2.39 7.11
C ILE A 12 -6.11 -2.05 6.34
N ALA A 13 -6.51 -2.92 5.42
CA ALA A 13 -7.70 -2.74 4.61
C ALA A 13 -8.99 -2.90 5.43
N LEU A 14 -9.79 -1.84 5.50
CA LEU A 14 -11.14 -1.82 6.06
C LEU A 14 -12.16 -2.28 5.01
N VAL A 15 -12.02 -1.78 3.78
CA VAL A 15 -12.67 -2.33 2.58
C VAL A 15 -11.59 -3.06 1.76
N LYS A 16 -11.80 -4.35 1.50
CA LYS A 16 -10.77 -5.22 0.94
C LYS A 16 -10.50 -4.94 -0.52
N TYR A 17 -9.22 -4.83 -0.87
CA TYR A 17 -8.76 -5.02 -2.24
C TYR A 17 -8.70 -6.53 -2.50
N TRP A 18 -9.58 -7.04 -3.36
CA TRP A 18 -9.61 -8.47 -3.70
C TRP A 18 -10.09 -8.69 -5.13
N GLY A 19 -9.24 -9.31 -5.95
CA GLY A 19 -9.46 -9.53 -7.38
C GLY A 19 -8.96 -8.37 -8.23
N LYS A 20 -8.43 -8.72 -9.42
CA LYS A 20 -7.96 -7.76 -10.41
C LYS A 20 -8.78 -7.91 -11.69
N ARG A 21 -9.19 -6.79 -12.28
CA ARG A 21 -9.81 -6.77 -13.61
C ARG A 21 -8.77 -6.74 -14.73
N HIS A 22 -7.55 -6.31 -14.41
CA HIS A 22 -6.42 -6.30 -15.33
C HIS A 22 -5.16 -6.70 -14.57
N GLU A 23 -4.64 -7.90 -14.82
CA GLU A 23 -3.53 -8.49 -14.06
C GLU A 23 -2.21 -7.75 -14.28
N ASP A 24 -1.86 -7.46 -15.54
CA ASP A 24 -0.58 -6.82 -15.88
C ASP A 24 -0.44 -5.40 -15.32
N LEU A 25 -1.55 -4.66 -15.28
CA LEU A 25 -1.62 -3.30 -14.75
C LEU A 25 -2.04 -3.26 -13.27
N ILE A 26 -2.35 -4.41 -12.66
CA ILE A 26 -2.80 -4.54 -11.27
C ILE A 26 -4.03 -3.64 -10.98
N LEU A 27 -5.00 -3.60 -11.90
CA LEU A 27 -6.21 -2.79 -11.73
C LEU A 27 -7.26 -3.57 -10.92
N PRO A 28 -7.82 -2.99 -9.84
CA PRO A 28 -8.79 -3.69 -9.00
C PRO A 28 -10.13 -3.92 -9.69
N VAL A 29 -10.89 -4.92 -9.26
CA VAL A 29 -12.31 -5.04 -9.64
C VAL A 29 -13.22 -4.03 -8.93
N ALA A 30 -12.80 -3.51 -7.76
CA ALA A 30 -13.57 -2.55 -6.96
C ALA A 30 -12.64 -1.63 -6.13
N GLY A 31 -13.16 -0.49 -5.66
CA GLY A 31 -12.42 0.38 -4.75
C GLY A 31 -12.11 -0.29 -3.41
N SER A 32 -11.04 0.14 -2.74
CA SER A 32 -10.67 -0.26 -1.40
C SER A 32 -10.45 0.97 -0.50
N LEU A 33 -10.44 0.75 0.81
CA LEU A 33 -10.18 1.77 1.83
C LEU A 33 -9.35 1.14 2.94
N SER A 34 -8.29 1.81 3.37
CA SER A 34 -7.41 1.33 4.44
C SER A 34 -7.07 2.40 5.45
N LEU A 35 -6.71 1.95 6.66
CA LEU A 35 -6.18 2.77 7.73
C LEU A 35 -4.65 2.62 7.77
N THR A 36 -3.93 3.73 7.78
CA THR A 36 -2.47 3.72 8.00
C THR A 36 -2.18 3.52 9.48
N LEU A 37 -1.24 2.64 9.81
CA LEU A 37 -0.82 2.40 11.19
C LEU A 37 0.32 3.34 11.57
N ASP A 38 0.36 3.80 12.82
CA ASP A 38 1.49 4.56 13.37
C ASP A 38 2.67 3.64 13.80
N ALA A 39 2.48 2.33 13.73
CA ALA A 39 3.46 1.32 14.11
C ALA A 39 4.08 0.61 12.88
N PHE A 40 5.19 -0.09 13.10
CA PHE A 40 5.82 -1.00 12.13
C PHE A 40 6.37 -0.33 10.86
N ALA A 41 6.93 0.87 10.99
CA ALA A 41 7.52 1.59 9.86
C ALA A 41 8.71 0.86 9.22
N THR A 42 8.90 1.08 7.92
CA THR A 42 10.07 0.62 7.14
C THR A 42 10.89 1.82 6.67
N THR A 43 12.22 1.72 6.76
CA THR A 43 13.18 2.74 6.27
C THR A 43 14.00 2.15 5.13
N THR A 44 14.22 2.92 4.06
CA THR A 44 15.06 2.56 2.91
C THR A 44 15.91 3.75 2.51
#